data_AF-A0A7C8VG88-F1
#
_entry.id   AF-A0A7C8VG88-F1
#
_cell.length_a   1.000
_cell.length_b   1.000
_cell.length_c   1.000
_cell.angle_alpha   90.00
_cell.angle_beta   90.00
_cell.angle_gamma   90.00
#
_symmetry.space_group_name_H-M   'P 1'
#
loop_
_entity.id
_entity.type
_entity.pdbx_description
1 polymer ?
#
loop_
_entity_poly.entity_id
_entity_poly.type
_entity_poly.pdbx_seq_one_letter_code
_entity_poly.pdbx_strand_id
1 'polypeptide(L)'
;MQTSVLLRTAPRYSGRLIQRPFVLNQAKFNGTAFANRPMMSALTDAVKRDHSELNEYYEKIVGTDDLDTQTRYQNLFTWELARHSIGEELVVYPAFEKHLGAKGKEMADKDREDHQKVKNMLYKFQSMKAQDPEFLKTLQDLFKDLNEHIKDEENNDLPALERQLDSDSSDGYARSFERTKLFVPTRSHPSAPDKPPFETVAGLMAAPLDKLMDVFRKFP
;
A
#
# COMPACT_ATOMS: atom_id res chain seq x y z
N MET A 1 9.75 56.07 57.98
CA MET A 1 8.76 56.07 59.08
C MET A 1 8.27 54.63 59.19
N GLN A 2 8.75 53.82 60.15
CA GLN A 2 8.11 53.59 61.47
C GLN A 2 6.60 53.34 61.31
N THR A 3 6.00 52.22 61.75
CA THR A 3 6.10 51.59 63.08
C THR A 3 5.37 50.22 63.12
N SER A 4 5.89 49.33 63.96
CA SER A 4 5.28 48.32 64.87
C SER A 4 3.90 47.70 64.58
N VAL A 5 3.80 46.37 64.44
CA VAL A 5 3.49 45.32 65.47
C VAL A 5 2.04 45.31 65.97
N LEU A 6 1.36 44.17 65.81
CA LEU A 6 0.55 43.56 66.87
C LEU A 6 0.38 42.05 66.64
N LEU A 7 0.93 41.27 67.56
CA LEU A 7 0.70 39.83 67.74
C LEU A 7 -0.75 39.56 68.15
N ARG A 8 -1.31 38.44 67.69
CA ARG A 8 -2.31 37.66 68.44
C ARG A 8 -1.94 36.18 68.44
N THR A 9 -2.14 35.60 69.60
CA THR A 9 -1.68 34.29 70.10
C THR A 9 -2.57 33.12 69.68
N ALA A 10 -1.97 31.92 69.79
CA ALA A 10 -2.41 30.58 69.34
C ALA A 10 -3.74 30.02 69.92
N PRO A 11 -4.18 28.83 69.44
CA PRO A 11 -3.83 27.64 70.22
C PRO A 11 -3.34 26.44 69.38
N ARG A 12 -2.52 25.63 70.06
CA ARG A 12 -1.95 24.35 69.60
C ARG A 12 -3.06 23.30 69.48
N TYR A 13 -3.12 22.61 68.34
CA TYR A 13 -3.82 21.33 68.23
C TYR A 13 -2.80 20.20 68.19
N SER A 14 -2.78 19.43 69.27
CA SER A 14 -2.13 18.12 69.37
C SER A 14 -3.00 17.09 68.64
N GLY A 15 -2.61 16.72 67.42
CA GLY A 15 -3.26 15.70 66.61
C GLY A 15 -2.31 14.52 66.38
N ARG A 16 -2.63 13.40 67.01
CA ARG A 16 -1.91 12.11 67.01
C ARG A 16 -1.69 11.58 65.58
N LEU A 17 -0.43 11.33 65.20
CA LEU A 17 -0.06 10.58 63.99
C LEU A 17 -0.62 9.16 64.08
N ILE A 18 -1.69 8.88 63.36
CA ILE A 18 -2.12 7.50 63.05
C ILE A 18 -1.46 7.15 61.71
N GLN A 19 -0.33 6.44 61.77
CA GLN A 19 0.22 5.76 60.61
C GLN A 19 -0.76 4.66 60.20
N ARG A 20 -1.43 4.84 59.07
CA ARG A 20 -2.11 3.73 58.38
C ARG A 20 -1.06 2.96 57.58
N PRO A 21 -1.01 1.62 57.64
CA PRO A 21 -0.12 0.86 56.79
C PRO A 21 -0.56 1.03 55.32
N PHE A 22 0.39 1.41 54.48
CA PHE A 22 0.24 1.42 53.03
C PHE A 22 0.22 -0.04 52.56
N VAL A 23 -0.97 -0.57 52.29
CA VAL A 23 -1.13 -1.88 51.66
C VAL A 23 -0.93 -1.68 50.16
N LEU A 24 0.24 -2.11 49.66
CA LEU A 24 0.46 -2.29 48.22
C LEU A 24 -0.48 -3.40 47.74
N ASN A 25 -1.56 -3.00 47.08
CA ASN A 25 -2.37 -3.96 46.34
C ASN A 25 -1.59 -4.34 45.07
N GLN A 26 -0.83 -5.43 45.13
CA GLN A 26 -0.28 -6.05 43.94
C GLN A 26 -1.44 -6.65 43.15
N ALA A 27 -1.95 -5.89 42.19
CA ALA A 27 -2.86 -6.42 41.19
C ALA A 27 -2.10 -7.52 40.43
N LYS A 28 -2.54 -8.77 40.64
CA LYS A 28 -2.13 -9.92 39.84
C LYS A 28 -2.55 -9.65 38.40
N PHE A 29 -1.59 -9.33 37.53
CA PHE A 29 -1.79 -9.37 36.08
C PHE A 29 -1.87 -10.84 35.67
N ASN A 30 -3.08 -11.39 35.70
CA ASN A 30 -3.39 -12.61 34.97
C ASN A 30 -3.47 -12.24 33.48
N GLY A 31 -2.74 -12.99 32.67
CA GLY A 31 -2.68 -12.81 31.23
C GLY A 31 -4.00 -13.05 30.50
N THR A 32 -3.90 -12.76 29.20
CA THR A 32 -4.84 -13.01 28.10
C THR A 32 -6.12 -12.18 28.08
N ALA A 33 -5.95 -10.90 27.73
CA ALA A 33 -6.75 -10.32 26.67
C ALA A 33 -5.75 -9.69 25.68
N PHE A 34 -5.45 -10.40 24.58
CA PHE A 34 -4.98 -9.69 23.39
C PHE A 34 -6.13 -8.80 22.98
N ALA A 35 -6.10 -7.56 23.45
CA ALA A 35 -7.04 -6.54 23.02
C ALA A 35 -7.02 -6.56 21.49
N ASN A 36 -8.19 -6.73 20.90
CA ASN A 36 -8.44 -6.61 19.48
C ASN A 36 -8.19 -5.14 19.10
N ARG A 37 -6.91 -4.73 19.06
CA ARG A 37 -6.49 -3.50 18.41
C ARG A 37 -6.88 -3.69 16.95
N PRO A 38 -7.62 -2.76 16.32
CA PRO A 38 -7.76 -2.82 14.87
C PRO A 38 -6.34 -2.92 14.32
N MET A 39 -6.05 -3.99 13.59
CA MET A 39 -4.81 -4.05 12.82
C MET A 39 -4.86 -2.84 11.91
N MET A 40 -3.95 -1.89 12.12
CA MET A 40 -3.71 -0.85 11.14
C MET A 40 -2.95 -1.56 10.01
N SER A 41 -3.69 -2.06 9.04
CA SER A 41 -3.18 -2.80 7.87
C SER A 41 -2.80 -1.81 6.78
N ALA A 42 -1.88 -0.90 7.09
CA ALA A 42 -1.58 0.24 6.24
C ALA A 42 -1.03 -0.17 4.87
N LEU A 43 -0.28 -1.28 4.79
CA LEU A 43 0.16 -1.83 3.51
C LEU A 43 -1.04 -2.32 2.70
N THR A 44 -1.91 -3.14 3.31
CA THR A 44 -3.14 -3.61 2.67
C THR A 44 -3.99 -2.44 2.20
N ASP A 45 -4.18 -1.42 3.02
CA ASP A 45 -4.99 -0.24 2.67
C ASP A 45 -4.39 0.55 1.49
N ALA A 46 -3.06 0.61 1.39
CA ALA A 46 -2.38 1.25 0.26
C ALA A 46 -2.58 0.46 -1.04
N VAL A 47 -2.40 -0.85 -1.01
CA VAL A 47 -2.58 -1.74 -2.17
C VAL A 47 -4.05 -1.77 -2.63
N LYS A 48 -5.00 -1.96 -1.70
CA LYS A 48 -6.44 -1.95 -2.01
C LYS A 48 -6.94 -0.62 -2.56
N ARG A 49 -6.29 0.49 -2.21
CA ARG A 49 -6.61 1.80 -2.80
C ARG A 49 -6.30 1.81 -4.30
N ASP A 50 -5.11 1.35 -4.68
CA ASP A 50 -4.72 1.23 -6.09
C ASP A 50 -5.70 0.32 -6.85
N HIS A 51 -6.11 -0.81 -6.26
CA HIS A 51 -7.11 -1.71 -6.85
C HIS A 51 -8.45 -1.03 -7.09
N SER A 52 -8.95 -0.29 -6.10
CA SER A 52 -10.22 0.45 -6.21
C SER A 52 -10.13 1.50 -7.32
N GLU A 53 -9.05 2.26 -7.38
CA GLU A 53 -8.82 3.26 -8.41
C GLU A 53 -8.74 2.63 -9.81
N LEU A 54 -8.04 1.50 -9.96
CA LEU A 54 -7.98 0.76 -11.22
C LEU A 54 -9.36 0.27 -11.68
N ASN A 55 -10.21 -0.21 -10.76
CA ASN A 55 -11.59 -0.55 -11.07
C ASN A 55 -12.40 0.67 -11.51
N GLU A 56 -12.27 1.81 -10.82
CA GLU A 56 -12.93 3.05 -11.19
C GLU A 56 -12.52 3.50 -12.60
N TYR A 57 -11.23 3.48 -12.94
CA TYR A 57 -10.76 3.85 -14.28
C TYR A 57 -11.26 2.90 -15.36
N TYR A 58 -11.28 1.59 -15.07
CA TYR A 58 -11.89 0.60 -15.95
C TYR A 58 -13.36 0.94 -16.23
N GLU A 59 -14.16 1.19 -15.19
CA GLU A 59 -15.57 1.55 -15.31
C GLU A 59 -15.77 2.84 -16.13
N LYS A 60 -14.90 3.84 -15.96
CA LYS A 60 -14.93 5.08 -16.75
C LYS A 60 -14.67 4.85 -18.22
N ILE A 61 -13.77 3.94 -18.58
CA ILE A 61 -13.46 3.62 -19.99
C ILE A 61 -14.61 2.85 -20.63
N VAL A 62 -15.13 1.81 -19.98
CA VAL A 62 -16.18 0.96 -20.55
C VAL A 62 -17.57 1.59 -20.51
N GLY A 63 -17.79 2.58 -19.63
CA GLY A 63 -19.08 3.23 -19.42
C GLY A 63 -19.38 4.41 -20.35
N THR A 64 -18.54 4.69 -21.36
CA THR A 64 -18.69 5.84 -22.26
C THR A 64 -18.29 5.50 -23.69
N ASP A 65 -18.91 6.16 -24.66
CA ASP A 65 -18.52 6.14 -26.08
C ASP A 65 -17.67 7.37 -26.47
N ASP A 66 -17.39 8.27 -25.54
CA ASP A 66 -16.54 9.45 -25.79
C ASP A 66 -15.06 9.06 -25.88
N LEU A 67 -14.48 9.20 -27.07
CA LEU A 67 -13.11 8.78 -27.38
C LEU A 67 -12.04 9.57 -26.60
N ASP A 68 -12.28 10.85 -26.28
CA ASP A 68 -11.32 11.65 -25.48
C ASP A 68 -11.28 11.16 -24.03
N THR A 69 -12.45 10.89 -23.44
CA THR A 69 -12.58 10.29 -22.11
C THR A 69 -11.91 8.92 -22.07
N GLN A 70 -12.19 8.03 -23.03
CA GLN A 70 -11.54 6.72 -23.11
C GLN A 70 -10.02 6.84 -23.20
N THR A 71 -9.51 7.77 -24.02
CA THR A 71 -8.06 8.01 -24.16
C THR A 71 -7.43 8.51 -22.84
N ARG A 72 -8.09 9.43 -22.14
CA ARG A 72 -7.61 9.98 -20.87
C ARG A 72 -7.54 8.92 -19.78
N TYR A 73 -8.61 8.16 -19.60
CA TYR A 73 -8.65 7.11 -18.59
C TYR A 73 -7.81 5.89 -18.98
N GLN A 74 -7.63 5.58 -20.27
CA GLN A 74 -6.63 4.59 -20.72
C GLN A 74 -5.22 4.97 -20.25
N ASN A 75 -4.84 6.24 -20.41
CA ASN A 75 -3.53 6.72 -19.98
C ASN A 75 -3.39 6.62 -18.46
N LEU A 76 -4.41 7.01 -17.70
CA LEU A 76 -4.40 6.93 -16.23
C LEU A 76 -4.37 5.47 -15.74
N PHE A 77 -5.22 4.59 -16.28
CA PHE A 77 -5.24 3.17 -15.97
C PHE A 77 -3.89 2.51 -16.27
N THR A 78 -3.29 2.80 -17.42
CA THR A 78 -1.96 2.29 -17.78
C THR A 78 -0.89 2.78 -16.83
N TRP A 79 -0.94 4.08 -16.49
CA TRP A 79 0.00 4.74 -15.61
C TRP A 79 -0.02 4.15 -14.20
N GLU A 80 -1.21 3.91 -13.66
CA GLU A 80 -1.36 3.33 -12.32
C GLU A 80 -1.01 1.85 -12.31
N LEU A 81 -1.54 1.05 -13.24
CA LEU A 81 -1.32 -0.39 -13.25
C LEU A 81 0.17 -0.74 -13.39
N ALA A 82 0.91 -0.02 -14.25
CA ALA A 82 2.34 -0.26 -14.41
C ALA A 82 3.14 0.00 -13.13
N ARG A 83 2.82 1.08 -12.40
CA ARG A 83 3.55 1.45 -11.19
C ARG A 83 3.17 0.59 -10.00
N HIS A 84 1.90 0.25 -9.90
CA HIS A 84 1.35 -0.69 -8.93
C HIS A 84 2.05 -2.05 -9.03
N SER A 85 2.03 -2.68 -10.22
CA SER A 85 2.62 -4.01 -10.39
C SER A 85 4.12 -4.06 -10.08
N ILE A 86 4.88 -3.04 -10.48
CA ILE A 86 6.31 -2.97 -10.15
C ILE A 86 6.50 -2.63 -8.66
N GLY A 87 5.63 -1.82 -8.07
CA GLY A 87 5.63 -1.53 -6.64
C GLY A 87 5.56 -2.80 -5.80
N GLU A 88 4.69 -3.74 -6.17
CA GLU A 88 4.54 -5.03 -5.51
C GLU A 88 5.74 -5.93 -5.72
N GLU A 89 6.23 -6.05 -6.96
CA GLU A 89 7.42 -6.83 -7.30
C GLU A 89 8.67 -6.39 -6.52
N LEU A 90 8.78 -5.08 -6.22
CA LEU A 90 9.91 -4.49 -5.53
C LEU A 90 9.77 -4.41 -4.01
N VAL A 91 8.53 -4.45 -3.48
CA VAL A 91 8.27 -4.18 -2.06
C VAL A 91 7.47 -5.30 -1.41
N VAL A 92 6.33 -5.68 -1.98
CA VAL A 92 5.38 -6.62 -1.37
C VAL A 92 5.87 -8.07 -1.52
N TYR A 93 6.30 -8.48 -2.70
CA TYR A 93 6.76 -9.85 -2.95
C TYR A 93 8.03 -10.21 -2.16
N PRO A 94 9.04 -9.31 -2.04
CA PRO A 94 10.14 -9.52 -1.10
C PRO A 94 9.69 -9.58 0.36
N ALA A 95 8.61 -8.88 0.74
CA ALA A 95 8.05 -8.96 2.09
C ALA A 95 7.38 -10.32 2.33
N PHE A 96 6.66 -10.87 1.35
CA PHE A 96 6.14 -12.25 1.42
C PHE A 96 7.28 -13.24 1.65
N GLU A 97 8.32 -13.22 0.81
CA GLU A 97 9.48 -14.12 0.93
C GLU A 97 10.16 -13.99 2.31
N LYS A 98 10.32 -12.76 2.80
CA LYS A 98 10.99 -12.48 4.08
C LYS A 98 10.20 -12.97 5.29
N HIS A 99 8.89 -12.72 5.34
CA HIS A 99 8.09 -12.92 6.55
C HIS A 99 7.30 -14.24 6.56
N LEU A 100 7.05 -14.85 5.40
CA LEU A 100 6.28 -16.09 5.26
C LEU A 100 7.14 -17.28 4.80
N GLY A 101 8.44 -17.08 4.57
CA GLY A 101 9.40 -18.14 4.23
C GLY A 101 9.04 -18.86 2.93
N ALA A 102 9.09 -20.20 2.93
CA ALA A 102 8.82 -21.01 1.74
C ALA A 102 7.43 -20.74 1.14
N LYS A 103 6.40 -20.59 1.98
CA LYS A 103 5.04 -20.27 1.52
C LYS A 103 4.99 -18.88 0.88
N GLY A 104 5.67 -17.90 1.49
CA GLY A 104 5.79 -16.56 0.94
C GLY A 104 6.47 -16.53 -0.43
N LYS A 105 7.48 -17.38 -0.63
CA LYS A 105 8.12 -17.54 -1.93
C LYS A 105 7.18 -18.13 -2.98
N GLU A 106 6.39 -19.15 -2.62
CA GLU A 106 5.39 -19.71 -3.52
C GLU A 106 4.33 -18.69 -3.93
N MET A 107 3.83 -17.89 -2.98
CA MET A 107 2.91 -16.77 -3.22
C MET A 107 3.54 -15.76 -4.18
N ALA A 108 4.74 -15.27 -3.84
CA ALA A 108 5.46 -14.29 -4.63
C ALA A 108 5.81 -14.79 -6.05
N ASP A 109 6.12 -16.07 -6.24
CA ASP A 109 6.38 -16.62 -7.58
C ASP A 109 5.10 -16.71 -8.41
N LYS A 110 3.99 -17.16 -7.81
CA LYS A 110 2.67 -17.18 -8.47
C LYS A 110 2.26 -15.77 -8.92
N ASP A 111 2.37 -14.78 -8.03
CA ASP A 111 1.90 -13.43 -8.32
C ASP A 111 2.76 -12.75 -9.40
N ARG A 112 4.05 -13.08 -9.49
CA ARG A 112 4.90 -12.67 -10.62
C ARG A 112 4.44 -13.29 -11.94
N GLU A 113 4.02 -14.56 -11.95
CA GLU A 113 3.47 -15.19 -13.15
C GLU A 113 2.15 -14.53 -13.60
N ASP A 114 1.28 -14.19 -12.65
CA ASP A 114 0.04 -13.47 -12.92
C ASP A 114 0.32 -12.05 -13.43
N HIS A 115 1.23 -11.32 -12.77
CA HIS A 115 1.74 -10.03 -13.26
C HIS A 115 2.35 -10.10 -14.64
N GLN A 116 3.07 -11.16 -14.98
CA GLN A 116 3.66 -11.29 -16.31
C GLN A 116 2.57 -11.35 -17.40
N LYS A 117 1.45 -12.03 -17.15
CA LYS A 117 0.29 -12.04 -18.06
C LYS A 117 -0.30 -10.64 -18.18
N VAL A 118 -0.58 -9.98 -17.04
CA VAL A 118 -1.12 -8.62 -16.98
C VAL A 118 -0.21 -7.62 -17.71
N LYS A 119 1.11 -7.66 -17.47
CA LYS A 119 2.11 -6.82 -18.14
C LYS A 119 2.07 -7.01 -19.66
N ASN A 120 2.03 -8.26 -20.14
CA ASN A 120 1.95 -8.55 -21.58
C ASN A 120 0.69 -7.94 -22.22
N MET A 121 -0.45 -8.09 -21.56
CA MET A 121 -1.73 -7.56 -22.04
C MET A 121 -1.78 -6.03 -21.97
N LEU A 122 -1.25 -5.43 -20.90
CA LEU A 122 -1.14 -3.99 -20.74
C LEU A 122 -0.22 -3.39 -21.81
N TYR A 123 0.89 -4.07 -22.15
CA TYR A 123 1.79 -3.64 -23.23
C TYR A 123 1.09 -3.59 -24.59
N LYS A 124 0.18 -4.53 -24.87
CA LYS A 124 -0.69 -4.45 -26.05
C LYS A 124 -1.66 -3.27 -25.92
N PHE A 125 -2.44 -3.22 -24.83
CA PHE A 125 -3.49 -2.22 -24.61
C PHE A 125 -2.98 -0.78 -24.66
N GLN A 126 -1.82 -0.50 -24.06
CA GLN A 126 -1.26 0.86 -23.96
C GLN A 126 -0.85 1.46 -25.31
N SER A 127 -0.78 0.65 -26.36
CA SER A 127 -0.46 1.07 -27.73
C SER A 127 -1.69 1.31 -28.61
N MET A 128 -2.87 0.91 -28.13
CA MET A 128 -4.12 1.01 -28.87
C MET A 128 -4.72 2.41 -28.78
N LYS A 129 -5.53 2.77 -29.78
CA LYS A 129 -6.38 3.95 -29.76
C LYS A 129 -7.79 3.56 -29.34
N ALA A 130 -8.49 4.47 -28.68
CA ALA A 130 -9.90 4.31 -28.29
C ALA A 130 -10.83 3.88 -29.45
N GLN A 131 -10.53 4.32 -30.67
CA GLN A 131 -11.27 3.98 -31.89
C GLN A 131 -10.96 2.59 -32.47
N ASP A 132 -9.97 1.87 -31.94
CA ASP A 132 -9.60 0.56 -32.45
C ASP A 132 -10.71 -0.46 -32.12
N PRO A 133 -11.16 -1.30 -33.07
CA PRO A 133 -12.28 -2.23 -32.83
C PRO A 133 -12.05 -3.20 -31.66
N GLU A 134 -10.79 -3.53 -31.38
CA GLU A 134 -10.38 -4.47 -30.32
C GLU A 134 -10.13 -3.78 -28.96
N PHE A 135 -10.29 -2.45 -28.87
CA PHE A 135 -9.90 -1.65 -27.70
C PHE A 135 -10.59 -2.12 -26.42
N LEU A 136 -11.92 -2.13 -26.43
CA LEU A 136 -12.72 -2.54 -25.27
C LEU A 136 -12.53 -4.03 -24.94
N LYS A 137 -12.48 -4.88 -25.96
CA LYS A 137 -12.25 -6.31 -25.76
C LYS A 137 -10.90 -6.57 -25.07
N THR A 138 -9.84 -5.90 -25.53
CA THR A 138 -8.50 -6.04 -24.95
C THR A 138 -8.47 -5.55 -23.50
N LEU A 139 -9.14 -4.44 -23.18
CA LEU A 139 -9.27 -3.96 -21.81
C LEU A 139 -10.05 -4.93 -20.92
N GLN A 140 -11.16 -5.48 -21.41
CA GLN A 140 -11.98 -6.44 -20.65
C GLN A 140 -11.22 -7.72 -20.34
N ASP A 141 -10.52 -8.27 -21.33
CA ASP A 141 -9.68 -9.46 -21.13
C ASP A 141 -8.57 -9.15 -20.10
N LEU A 142 -7.90 -7.99 -20.22
CA LEU A 142 -6.85 -7.55 -19.28
C LEU A 142 -7.40 -7.40 -17.86
N PHE A 143 -8.54 -6.73 -17.71
CA PHE A 143 -9.14 -6.46 -16.41
C PHE A 143 -9.68 -7.73 -15.75
N LYS A 144 -10.10 -8.72 -16.54
CA LYS A 144 -10.50 -10.02 -16.01
C LYS A 144 -9.33 -10.70 -15.29
N ASP A 145 -8.18 -10.83 -15.95
CA ASP A 145 -7.00 -11.48 -15.36
C ASP A 145 -6.46 -10.67 -14.17
N LEU A 146 -6.45 -9.33 -14.27
CA LEU A 146 -6.11 -8.44 -13.16
C LEU A 146 -7.04 -8.64 -11.95
N ASN A 147 -8.36 -8.71 -12.16
CA ASN A 147 -9.33 -8.88 -11.08
C ASN A 147 -9.26 -10.27 -10.43
N GLU A 148 -8.85 -11.30 -11.17
CA GLU A 148 -8.56 -12.62 -10.59
C GLU A 148 -7.35 -12.54 -9.64
N HIS A 149 -6.28 -11.86 -10.05
CA HIS A 149 -5.11 -11.60 -9.21
C HIS A 149 -5.46 -10.78 -7.95
N ILE A 150 -6.13 -9.62 -8.11
CA ILE A 150 -6.57 -8.74 -7.02
C ILE A 150 -7.36 -9.53 -5.96
N LYS A 151 -8.28 -10.40 -6.39
CA LYS A 151 -9.09 -11.19 -5.46
C LYS A 151 -8.26 -12.18 -4.66
N ASP A 152 -7.29 -12.83 -5.27
CA ASP A 152 -6.42 -13.75 -4.55
C ASP A 152 -5.58 -12.99 -3.52
N GLU A 153 -4.97 -11.89 -3.96
CA GLU A 153 -4.07 -11.10 -3.15
C GLU A 153 -4.79 -10.48 -1.93
N GLU A 154 -5.96 -9.85 -2.14
CA GLU A 154 -6.73 -9.21 -1.07
C GLU A 154 -7.33 -10.20 -0.07
N ASN A 155 -7.67 -11.41 -0.50
CA ASN A 155 -8.33 -12.40 0.37
C ASN A 155 -7.34 -13.35 1.06
N ASN A 156 -6.17 -13.56 0.46
CA ASN A 156 -5.23 -14.59 0.90
C ASN A 156 -3.85 -14.02 1.25
N ASP A 157 -3.20 -13.32 0.34
CA ASP A 157 -1.77 -12.99 0.45
C ASP A 157 -1.50 -11.81 1.38
N LEU A 158 -2.19 -10.67 1.18
CA LEU A 158 -2.08 -9.50 2.06
C LEU A 158 -2.49 -9.84 3.51
N PRO A 159 -3.63 -10.55 3.77
CA PRO A 159 -3.95 -10.99 5.13
C PRO A 159 -2.95 -11.97 5.72
N ALA A 160 -2.24 -12.77 4.91
CA ALA A 160 -1.18 -13.63 5.40
C ALA A 160 0.03 -12.82 5.85
N LEU A 161 0.45 -11.83 5.05
CA LEU A 161 1.57 -10.94 5.37
C LEU A 161 1.28 -10.07 6.59
N GLU A 162 0.14 -9.38 6.63
CA GLU A 162 -0.21 -8.47 7.74
C GLU A 162 -0.21 -9.20 9.09
N ARG A 163 -0.63 -10.47 9.14
CA ARG A 163 -0.56 -11.28 10.38
C ARG A 163 0.86 -11.47 10.93
N GLN A 164 1.89 -11.25 10.12
CA GLN A 164 3.30 -11.30 10.55
C GLN A 164 3.89 -9.91 10.85
N LEU A 165 3.17 -8.83 10.56
CA LEU A 165 3.65 -7.46 10.72
C LEU A 165 3.05 -6.81 11.97
N ASP A 166 3.87 -6.02 12.66
CA ASP A 166 3.34 -5.00 13.57
C ASP A 166 2.93 -3.73 12.79
N SER A 167 2.22 -2.82 13.47
CA SER A 167 1.70 -1.59 12.85
C SER A 167 2.79 -0.73 12.21
N ASP A 168 3.94 -0.61 12.87
CA ASP A 168 5.05 0.23 12.39
C ASP A 168 5.69 -0.39 11.14
N SER A 169 5.79 -1.72 11.08
CA SER A 169 6.29 -2.43 9.90
C SER A 169 5.32 -2.32 8.72
N SER A 170 4.01 -2.49 8.96
CA SER A 170 2.98 -2.32 7.92
C SER A 170 3.01 -0.89 7.33
N ASP A 171 3.05 0.13 8.20
CA ASP A 171 3.24 1.54 7.81
C ASP A 171 4.52 1.74 7.00
N GLY A 172 5.62 1.09 7.40
CA GLY A 172 6.90 1.15 6.70
C GLY A 172 6.83 0.60 5.28
N TYR A 173 6.19 -0.56 5.10
CA TYR A 173 5.97 -1.16 3.79
C TYR A 173 5.04 -0.31 2.92
N ALA A 174 3.94 0.21 3.49
CA ALA A 174 3.03 1.11 2.77
C ALA A 174 3.77 2.34 2.22
N ARG A 175 4.60 3.00 3.04
CA ARG A 175 5.40 4.15 2.61
C ARG A 175 6.44 3.76 1.55
N SER A 176 7.04 2.58 1.68
CA SER A 176 8.01 2.09 0.69
C SER A 176 7.34 1.82 -0.65
N PHE A 177 6.18 1.15 -0.64
CA PHE A 177 5.36 0.89 -1.81
C PHE A 177 4.98 2.19 -2.55
N GLU A 178 4.39 3.15 -1.83
CA GLU A 178 4.01 4.45 -2.38
C GLU A 178 5.21 5.24 -2.93
N ARG A 179 6.35 5.21 -2.21
CA ARG A 179 7.58 5.88 -2.68
C ARG A 179 8.15 5.20 -3.92
N THR A 180 8.10 3.88 -4.02
CA THR A 180 8.58 3.14 -5.19
C THR A 180 7.84 3.57 -6.45
N LYS A 181 6.51 3.77 -6.37
CA LYS A 181 5.68 4.28 -7.48
C LYS A 181 6.14 5.63 -8.05
N LEU A 182 6.94 6.40 -7.31
CA LEU A 182 7.51 7.66 -7.80
C LEU A 182 8.70 7.48 -8.76
N PHE A 183 9.36 6.32 -8.76
CA PHE A 183 10.62 6.11 -9.49
C PHE A 183 10.57 5.02 -10.54
N VAL A 184 9.55 4.17 -10.51
CA VAL A 184 9.37 3.09 -11.48
C VAL A 184 8.78 3.61 -12.81
N PRO A 185 8.92 2.84 -13.90
CA PRO A 185 8.28 3.13 -15.18
C PRO A 185 6.77 3.36 -15.06
N THR A 186 6.24 4.18 -15.96
CA THR A 186 4.83 4.56 -15.99
C THR A 186 4.04 3.82 -17.09
N ARG A 187 4.69 2.86 -17.74
CA ARG A 187 4.15 1.99 -18.78
C ARG A 187 4.62 0.56 -18.56
N SER A 188 3.90 -0.39 -19.13
CA SER A 188 4.30 -1.79 -19.10
C SER A 188 5.55 -2.02 -19.95
N HIS A 189 6.52 -2.74 -19.40
CA HIS A 189 7.72 -3.24 -20.08
C HIS A 189 7.90 -4.72 -19.74
N PRO A 190 7.19 -5.65 -20.42
CA PRO A 190 7.15 -7.05 -20.01
C PRO A 190 8.49 -7.80 -20.06
N SER A 191 9.49 -7.24 -20.75
CA SER A 191 10.84 -7.78 -20.82
C SER A 191 11.77 -7.26 -19.72
N ALA A 192 11.30 -6.33 -18.88
CA ALA A 192 12.06 -5.87 -17.72
C ALA A 192 12.11 -6.98 -16.65
N PRO A 193 13.24 -7.13 -15.93
CA PRO A 193 13.33 -8.07 -14.81
C PRO A 193 12.29 -7.76 -13.72
N ASP A 194 11.80 -8.80 -13.06
CA ASP A 194 10.77 -8.78 -12.00
C ASP A 194 11.29 -9.25 -10.62
N LYS A 195 12.61 -9.47 -10.50
CA LYS A 195 13.29 -9.93 -9.28
C LYS A 195 14.58 -9.13 -9.00
N PRO A 196 14.90 -8.85 -7.72
CA PRO A 196 16.21 -8.33 -7.34
C PRO A 196 17.35 -9.30 -7.73
N PRO A 197 18.63 -8.85 -7.82
CA PRO A 197 19.12 -7.49 -7.58
C PRO A 197 19.11 -6.62 -8.85
N PHE A 198 18.46 -5.47 -8.77
CA PHE A 198 18.35 -4.52 -9.89
C PHE A 198 19.58 -3.61 -10.06
N GLU A 199 20.76 -4.02 -9.61
CA GLU A 199 22.01 -3.24 -9.71
C GLU A 199 22.41 -2.95 -11.18
N THR A 200 21.81 -3.65 -12.14
CA THR A 200 21.81 -3.23 -13.53
C THR A 200 20.88 -2.04 -13.71
N VAL A 201 21.49 -0.86 -13.57
CA VAL A 201 20.99 0.48 -13.94
C VAL A 201 20.07 0.48 -15.17
N ALA A 202 20.24 -0.44 -16.11
CA ALA A 202 19.37 -0.67 -17.27
C ALA A 202 17.87 -0.86 -16.96
N GLY A 203 17.48 -1.49 -15.84
CA GLY A 203 16.05 -1.72 -15.50
C GLY A 203 15.29 -0.46 -15.06
N LEU A 204 16.00 0.52 -14.49
CA LEU A 204 15.48 1.83 -14.10
C LEU A 204 15.64 2.89 -15.20
N MET A 205 16.39 2.59 -16.27
CA MET A 205 16.66 3.52 -17.38
C MET A 205 15.48 3.69 -18.36
N ALA A 206 14.39 2.94 -18.21
CA ALA A 206 13.12 3.19 -18.90
C ALA A 206 12.25 4.25 -18.20
N ALA A 207 12.44 4.46 -16.88
CA ALA A 207 11.68 5.44 -16.10
C ALA A 207 11.80 6.90 -16.61
N PRO A 208 12.92 7.39 -17.19
CA PRO A 208 12.97 8.74 -17.75
C PRO A 208 12.19 8.88 -19.07
N LEU A 209 12.15 7.85 -19.93
CA LEU A 209 11.55 7.98 -21.26
C LEU A 209 10.02 8.00 -21.20
N ASP A 210 9.40 7.13 -20.42
CA ASP A 210 7.93 7.10 -20.33
C ASP A 210 7.39 8.39 -19.72
N LYS A 211 8.03 8.89 -18.65
CA LYS A 211 7.66 10.13 -17.96
C LYS A 211 7.80 11.36 -18.86
N LEU A 212 8.81 11.39 -19.74
CA LEU A 212 8.93 12.43 -20.76
C LEU A 212 7.79 12.36 -21.78
N MET A 213 7.43 11.15 -22.22
CA MET A 213 6.32 10.94 -23.14
C MET A 213 4.96 11.24 -22.49
N ASP A 214 4.82 11.07 -21.17
CA ASP A 214 3.59 11.37 -20.43
C ASP A 214 3.23 12.86 -20.46
N VAL A 215 4.21 13.77 -20.60
CA VAL A 215 3.97 15.21 -20.78
C VAL A 215 3.12 15.50 -22.02
N PHE A 216 3.17 14.64 -23.03
CA PHE A 216 2.43 14.78 -24.28
C PHE A 216 1.10 14.00 -24.28
N ARG A 217 0.77 13.33 -23.17
CA ARG A 217 -0.46 12.55 -23.05
C ARG A 217 -1.56 13.34 -22.36
N LYS A 218 -2.80 12.94 -22.63
CA LYS A 218 -3.97 13.49 -21.96
C LYS A 218 -4.31 12.61 -20.77
N PHE A 219 -4.49 13.22 -19.62
CA PHE A 219 -5.05 12.62 -18.41
C PHE A 219 -6.39 13.30 -18.08
N PRO A 220 -7.27 12.69 -17.27
CA PRO A 220 -8.52 13.31 -16.81
C PRO A 220 -8.32 14.69 -16.16
#